data_AF-A0A800EWX6-F1
#
_entry.id   AF-A0A800EWX6-F1
#
_cell.length_a   1.000
_cell.length_b   1.000
_cell.length_c   1.000
_cell.angle_alpha   90.00
_cell.angle_beta   90.00
_cell.angle_gamma   90.00
#
_symmetry.space_group_name_H-M   'P 1'
#
loop_
_entity.id
_entity.type
_entity.pdbx_description
1 polymer ?
#
loop_
_entity_poly.entity_id
_entity_poly.type
_entity_poly.pdbx_seq_one_letter_code
_entity_poly.pdbx_strand_id
1 'polypeptide(L)'
;MELSPIWSHKIKILRFGDDRIGVVKQENTVVDITDAIKGSGSLGGQGVVEELIVNFGGYRPQLDSLSASEGGDLLDSVGTAQA
;
A
#
# COMPACT_ATOMS: atom_id res chain seq x y z
N MET A 1 -17.20 24.80 -14.28
CA MET A 1 -16.67 23.44 -14.53
C MET A 1 -15.25 23.46 -13.98
N GLU A 2 -15.11 23.22 -12.68
CA GLU A 2 -13.78 23.07 -12.09
C GLU A 2 -13.20 21.76 -12.60
N LEU A 3 -12.18 21.86 -13.44
CA LEU A 3 -11.32 20.73 -13.72
C LEU A 3 -10.62 20.41 -12.40
N SER A 4 -11.05 19.33 -11.75
CA SER A 4 -10.34 18.79 -10.60
C SER A 4 -8.87 18.69 -10.99
N PRO A 5 -7.92 19.20 -10.19
CA PRO A 5 -6.52 19.11 -10.54
C PRO A 5 -6.21 17.64 -10.76
N ILE A 6 -5.43 17.32 -11.79
CA ILE A 6 -4.85 15.98 -11.97
C ILE A 6 -3.79 15.88 -10.88
N TRP A 7 -4.22 15.75 -9.62
CA TRP A 7 -3.31 15.50 -8.52
C TRP A 7 -2.60 14.22 -8.89
N SER A 8 -1.28 14.31 -9.04
CA SER A 8 -0.43 13.16 -8.81
C SER A 8 -0.81 12.67 -7.41
N HIS A 9 -1.67 11.66 -7.34
CA HIS A 9 -2.05 11.04 -6.08
C HIS A 9 -0.74 10.52 -5.50
N LYS A 10 -0.25 11.21 -4.46
CA LYS A 10 0.96 10.78 -3.77
C LYS A 10 0.60 9.50 -3.03
N ILE A 11 0.91 8.37 -3.64
CA ILE A 11 0.82 7.08 -2.97
C ILE A 11 1.85 7.08 -1.85
N LYS A 12 1.37 6.87 -0.63
CA LYS A 12 2.20 6.65 0.55
C LYS A 12 2.17 5.16 0.85
N ILE A 13 3.34 4.56 0.96
CA ILE A 13 3.50 3.13 1.24
C ILE A 13 4.14 3.00 2.61
N LEU A 14 3.67 2.05 3.41
CA LEU A 14 4.30 1.68 4.67
C LEU A 14 4.52 0.17 4.75
N ARG A 15 5.51 -0.23 5.53
CA ARG A 15 5.67 -1.61 6.00
C ARG A 15 5.19 -1.69 7.44
N PHE A 16 4.48 -2.75 7.78
CA PHE A 16 3.99 -3.01 9.13
C PHE A 16 3.96 -4.52 9.41
N GLY A 17 3.94 -4.91 10.69
CA GLY A 17 4.17 -6.29 11.09
C GLY A 17 5.50 -6.84 10.56
N ASP A 18 5.65 -8.17 10.51
CA ASP A 18 6.89 -8.79 10.04
C ASP A 18 7.07 -8.64 8.52
N ASP A 19 6.04 -8.89 7.72
CA ASP A 19 6.16 -8.98 6.27
C ASP A 19 5.00 -8.32 5.48
N ARG A 20 4.25 -7.39 6.09
CA ARG A 20 3.10 -6.75 5.45
C ARG A 20 3.46 -5.38 4.89
N ILE A 21 2.90 -5.08 3.72
CA ILE A 21 3.04 -3.78 3.04
C ILE A 21 1.65 -3.21 2.82
N GLY A 22 1.49 -1.92 3.08
CA GLY A 22 0.21 -1.24 2.90
C GLY A 22 0.32 0.13 2.25
N VAL A 23 -0.80 0.57 1.67
CA VAL A 23 -0.97 1.90 1.10
C VAL A 23 -1.78 2.74 2.07
N VAL A 24 -1.26 3.92 2.43
CA VAL A 24 -1.98 4.88 3.26
C VAL A 24 -3.01 5.62 2.43
N LYS A 25 -4.28 5.52 2.85
CA LYS A 25 -5.43 6.32 2.40
C LYS A 25 -5.78 7.36 3.45
N GLN A 26 -6.33 8.49 3.00
CA GLN A 26 -7.02 9.49 3.84
C GLN A 26 -6.42 9.65 5.25
N GLU A 27 -5.14 10.05 5.29
CA GLU A 27 -4.27 10.29 6.45
C GLU A 27 -4.10 9.19 7.50
N ASN A 28 -5.10 8.35 7.77
CA ASN A 28 -5.17 7.45 8.91
C ASN A 28 -5.65 6.02 8.60
N THR A 29 -5.83 5.66 7.33
CA THR A 29 -6.25 4.31 6.93
C THR A 29 -5.16 3.63 6.11
N VAL A 30 -4.97 2.33 6.31
CA VAL A 30 -3.97 1.51 5.62
C VAL A 30 -4.69 0.37 4.92
N VAL A 31 -4.44 0.19 3.63
CA VAL A 31 -4.84 -1.03 2.93
C VAL A 31 -3.66 -1.94 2.80
N ASP A 32 -3.79 -3.15 3.32
CA ASP A 32 -2.85 -4.23 3.07
C ASP A 32 -2.86 -4.61 1.59
N ILE A 33 -1.69 -4.57 0.97
CA ILE A 33 -1.46 -4.93 -0.43
C ILE A 33 -0.44 -6.08 -0.57
N THR A 34 -0.10 -6.74 0.54
CA THR A 34 0.94 -7.77 0.59
C THR A 34 0.69 -8.87 -0.42
N ASP A 35 -0.55 -9.40 -0.48
CA ASP A 35 -0.93 -10.45 -1.43
C ASP A 35 -0.93 -9.97 -2.88
N ALA A 36 -1.16 -8.68 -3.12
CA ALA A 36 -1.11 -8.10 -4.45
C ALA A 36 0.31 -8.03 -5.01
N ILE A 37 1.34 -7.97 -4.15
CA ILE A 37 2.76 -7.92 -4.55
C ILE A 37 3.42 -9.31 -4.47
N LYS A 38 3.13 -10.09 -3.42
CA LYS A 38 3.72 -11.44 -3.25
C LYS A 38 3.31 -12.41 -4.35
N GLY A 39 2.12 -12.23 -4.92
CA GLY A 39 1.54 -13.20 -5.85
C GLY A 39 1.44 -14.60 -5.21
N SER A 40 1.70 -15.66 -5.97
CA SER A 40 1.71 -17.05 -5.47
C SER A 40 3.05 -17.48 -4.85
N GLY A 41 4.03 -16.58 -4.73
CA GLY A 41 5.37 -16.87 -4.22
C GLY A 41 5.57 -16.37 -2.78
N SER A 42 6.39 -17.08 -2.00
CA SER A 42 6.74 -16.64 -0.65
C SER A 42 7.90 -15.64 -0.68
N LEU A 43 7.61 -14.37 -0.99
CA LEU A 43 8.57 -13.29 -0.74
C LEU A 43 8.55 -12.92 0.75
N GLY A 44 9.73 -12.80 1.38
CA GLY A 44 9.85 -12.17 2.69
C GLY A 44 9.63 -10.65 2.60
N GLY A 45 9.44 -9.95 3.71
CA GLY A 45 9.09 -8.53 3.74
C GLY A 45 10.07 -7.63 2.98
N GLN A 46 11.37 -7.93 3.02
CA GLN A 46 12.36 -7.23 2.20
C GLN A 46 12.16 -7.47 0.70
N GLY A 47 11.92 -8.72 0.29
CA GLY A 47 11.69 -9.07 -1.11
C GLY A 47 10.43 -8.40 -1.68
N VAL A 48 9.39 -8.23 -0.87
CA VAL A 48 8.18 -7.48 -1.27
C VAL A 48 8.50 -6.01 -1.53
N VAL A 49 9.33 -5.38 -0.68
CA VAL A 49 9.74 -3.99 -0.87
C VAL A 49 10.59 -3.83 -2.12
N GLU A 50 11.55 -4.73 -2.34
CA GLU A 50 12.42 -4.71 -3.52
C GLU A 50 11.61 -4.87 -4.82
N GLU A 51 10.71 -5.85 -4.87
CA GLU A 51 9.81 -6.09 -5.99
C GLU A 51 8.93 -4.85 -6.28
N LEU A 52 8.37 -4.25 -5.23
CA LEU A 52 7.55 -3.05 -5.33
C LEU A 52 8.33 -1.86 -5.87
N ILE A 53 9.59 -1.65 -5.45
CA ILE A 53 10.42 -0.54 -5.93
C ILE A 53 10.79 -0.74 -7.40
N VAL A 54 11.21 -1.95 -7.77
CA VAL A 54 11.65 -2.27 -9.14
C VAL A 54 10.49 -2.16 -10.14
N ASN A 55 9.32 -2.68 -9.77
CA ASN A 55 8.15 -2.76 -10.66
C ASN A 55 7.06 -1.72 -10.31
N PHE A 56 7.40 -0.66 -9.57
CA PHE A 56 6.45 0.33 -9.07
C PHE A 56 5.53 0.90 -10.15
N GLY A 57 6.09 1.20 -11.34
CA GLY A 57 5.32 1.74 -12.46
C GLY A 57 4.21 0.79 -12.94
N GLY A 58 4.44 -0.52 -12.87
CA GLY A 58 3.46 -1.55 -13.23
C GLY A 58 2.38 -1.73 -12.15
N TYR A 59 2.76 -1.63 -10.87
CA TYR A 59 1.80 -1.72 -9.76
C TYR A 59 0.98 -0.45 -9.57
N ARG A 60 1.47 0.71 -9.99
CA ARG A 60 0.84 2.02 -9.74
C ARG A 60 -0.66 2.07 -10.07
N PRO A 61 -1.17 1.61 -11.23
CA PRO A 61 -2.60 1.62 -11.52
C PRO A 61 -3.43 0.77 -10.53
N GLN A 62 -2.88 -0.38 -10.12
CA GLN A 62 -3.51 -1.27 -9.15
C GLN A 62 -3.50 -0.66 -7.75
N LEU A 63 -2.39 -0.03 -7.35
CA LEU A 63 -2.28 0.68 -6.08
C LEU A 63 -3.23 1.88 -6.01
N ASP A 64 -3.35 2.65 -7.09
CA ASP A 64 -4.31 3.74 -7.21
C ASP A 64 -5.75 3.21 -7.05
N SER A 65 -6.09 2.11 -7.73
CA SER A 65 -7.41 1.47 -7.59
C SER A 65 -7.67 0.97 -6.16
N LEU A 66 -6.70 0.31 -5.53
CA LEU A 66 -6.80 -0.15 -4.15
C LEU A 66 -6.95 1.02 -3.18
N SER A 67 -6.26 2.14 -3.45
CA SER A 67 -6.35 3.39 -2.69
C SER A 67 -7.75 4.04 -2.76
N ALA A 68 -8.50 3.77 -3.84
CA ALA A 68 -9.87 4.27 -4.04
C ALA A 68 -10.97 3.35 -3.47
N SER A 69 -10.63 2.13 -3.03
CA SER A 69 -11.60 1.19 -2.42
C SER A 69 -12.05 1.65 -1.01
N GLU A 70 -13.21 1.23 -0.51
CA GLU A 70 -13.72 1.66 0.81
C GLU A 70 -13.15 0.88 2.02
N GLY A 71 -12.34 -0.17 1.79
CA GLY A 71 -11.74 -0.97 2.87
C GLY A 71 -10.38 -0.46 3.38
N GLY A 72 -10.02 -0.83 4.62
CA GLY A 72 -8.69 -0.63 5.21
C GLY A 72 -8.67 -0.71 6.75
N ASP A 73 -7.49 -0.95 7.31
CA ASP A 73 -7.23 -0.95 8.75
C ASP A 73 -6.83 0.45 9.22
N LEU A 74 -7.08 0.79 10.50
CA LEU A 74 -6.60 2.05 11.06
C LEU A 74 -5.08 2.05 11.19
N LEU A 75 -4.43 3.16 10.80
CA LEU A 75 -2.97 3.33 10.87
C LEU A 75 -2.43 3.14 12.30
N ASP A 76 -3.19 3.55 13.31
CA ASP A 76 -2.83 3.36 14.72
C ASP A 76 -2.87 1.88 15.14
N SER A 77 -3.75 1.09 14.52
CA SER A 77 -3.91 -0.34 14.85
C SER A 77 -2.82 -1.22 14.26
N VAL A 78 -2.14 -0.80 13.18
CA VAL A 78 -1.09 -1.61 12.54
C VAL A 78 0.28 -1.49 13.23
N GLY A 79 0.45 -0.51 14.13
CA GLY A 79 1.69 -0.27 14.89
C GLY A 79 1.71 -0.84 16.30
N THR A 80 0.56 -1.27 16.85
CA THR A 80 0.44 -1.71 18.26
C THR A 80 0.78 -3.18 18.50
N ALA A 81 1.09 -3.95 17.45
CA ALA A 81 1.48 -5.37 17.57
C ALA A 81 2.97 -5.59 17.89
N GLN A 82 3.76 -4.51 18.11
CA GLN A 82 5.13 -4.61 18.62
C GLN A 82 5.19 -4.09 20.06
N ALA A 83 4.87 -4.95 21.02
CA ALA A 83 5.16 -4.77 22.44
C ALA A 83 5.79 -6.04 22.99
#